data_AF-A0A7C5Z766-F1
#
_entry.id   AF-A0A7C5Z766-F1
#
_cell.length_a   1.000
_cell.length_b   1.000
_cell.length_c   1.000
_cell.angle_alpha   90.00
_cell.angle_beta   90.00
_cell.angle_gamma   90.00
#
_symmetry.space_group_name_H-M   'P 1'
#
loop_
_entity.id
_entity.type
_entity.pdbx_description
1 polymer ?
#
loop_
_entity_poly.entity_id
_entity_poly.type
_entity_poly.pdbx_seq_one_letter_code
_entity_poly.pdbx_strand_id
1 'polypeptide(L)'
;MTKHTKQPPDDIPVFPLETPAVRALEFIPSEYEGQQVLLVRDPMGVLEGTAVLSAHPLLLIFLQLANGRTTCAEMAQMVTRATGQLIQPSVFEKMARQLDEALLLQSPRFAEALARKREEFAKLEVRPPVVYRAEGADRLALIKDLAEELRRHARASQGPPAQLDLPPRSVRAIMAPHIDYQRGGPAYAWAYRALKEHGIQARTWIVLGTCHRPLSHRFVATRKDFETPLGTVATDRDLLEEIAAEFSGELFRD
;
A
#
# COMPACT_ATOMS: atom_id res chain seq x y z
N MET A 1 -19.02 14.50 -35.97
CA MET A 1 -18.82 13.43 -34.97
C MET A 1 -17.38 13.49 -34.50
N THR A 2 -17.16 14.22 -33.41
CA THR A 2 -15.87 14.48 -32.80
C THR A 2 -15.30 13.16 -32.26
N LYS A 3 -14.12 12.78 -32.77
CA LYS A 3 -13.34 11.68 -32.22
C LYS A 3 -12.94 12.07 -30.80
N HIS A 4 -13.63 11.52 -29.80
CA HIS A 4 -13.12 11.48 -28.45
C HIS A 4 -11.88 10.58 -28.46
N THR A 5 -10.70 11.19 -28.60
CA THR A 5 -9.46 10.57 -28.13
C THR A 5 -9.62 10.37 -26.63
N LYS A 6 -9.90 9.12 -26.22
CA LYS A 6 -9.84 8.72 -24.81
C LYS A 6 -8.41 8.97 -24.34
N GLN A 7 -8.25 10.01 -23.54
CA GLN A 7 -7.05 10.25 -22.76
C GLN A 7 -6.84 9.03 -21.85
N PRO A 8 -5.62 8.46 -21.73
CA PRO A 8 -5.39 7.34 -20.85
C PRO A 8 -5.72 7.76 -19.40
N PRO A 9 -6.36 6.90 -18.60
CA PRO A 9 -6.88 7.24 -17.27
C PRO A 9 -5.80 7.53 -16.18
N ASP A 10 -4.51 7.58 -16.52
CA ASP A 10 -3.42 7.23 -15.58
C ASP A 10 -2.39 8.31 -15.24
N ASP A 11 -2.51 9.54 -15.76
CA ASP A 11 -1.69 10.62 -15.20
C ASP A 11 -2.36 11.07 -13.92
N ILE A 12 -1.81 10.65 -12.77
CA ILE A 12 -2.15 11.25 -11.48
C ILE A 12 -2.03 12.76 -11.68
N PRO A 13 -3.11 13.53 -11.50
CA PRO A 13 -3.07 14.95 -11.81
C PRO A 13 -2.00 15.60 -10.97
N VAL A 14 -1.13 16.36 -11.63
CA VAL A 14 -0.11 17.17 -10.97
C VAL A 14 -0.61 18.59 -10.87
N PHE A 15 -0.30 19.22 -9.75
CA PHE A 15 -0.70 20.58 -9.45
C PHE A 15 0.54 21.43 -9.19
N PRO A 16 0.54 22.70 -9.65
CA PRO A 16 1.62 23.61 -9.36
C PRO A 16 1.58 24.02 -7.87
N LEU A 17 2.71 24.47 -7.31
CA LEU A 17 2.79 24.79 -5.88
C LEU A 17 1.96 26.01 -5.48
N GLU A 18 1.59 26.85 -6.45
CA GLU A 18 0.70 27.98 -6.26
C GLU A 18 -0.70 27.55 -5.87
N THR A 19 -1.19 26.41 -6.40
CA THR A 19 -2.47 25.76 -6.07
C THR A 19 -2.21 24.33 -5.61
N PRO A 20 -1.63 24.13 -4.41
CA PRO A 20 -1.13 22.82 -4.01
C PRO A 20 -2.27 21.82 -3.80
N ALA A 21 -1.99 20.54 -4.04
CA ALA A 21 -2.89 19.43 -3.75
C ALA A 21 -2.18 18.40 -2.87
N VAL A 22 -2.75 18.05 -1.72
CA VAL A 22 -2.23 16.99 -0.87
C VAL A 22 -2.56 15.63 -1.49
N ARG A 23 -1.58 14.72 -1.48
CA ARG A 23 -1.78 13.33 -1.91
C ARG A 23 -2.80 12.62 -1.02
N ALA A 24 -3.36 11.52 -1.53
CA ALA A 24 -4.14 10.59 -0.72
C ALA A 24 -3.25 9.86 0.30
N LEU A 25 -2.91 10.54 1.39
CA LEU A 25 -2.07 10.09 2.49
C LEU A 25 -2.91 9.80 3.73
N GLU A 26 -2.44 8.88 4.56
CA GLU A 26 -3.01 8.64 5.88
C GLU A 26 -2.26 9.48 6.92
N PHE A 27 -3.00 10.33 7.63
CA PHE A 27 -2.46 11.13 8.74
C PHE A 27 -2.96 10.56 10.06
N ILE A 28 -2.04 10.13 10.91
CA ILE A 28 -2.33 9.50 12.20
C ILE A 28 -1.87 10.45 13.32
N PRO A 29 -2.80 11.01 14.11
CA PRO A 29 -2.46 11.80 15.29
C PRO A 29 -1.63 10.98 16.26
N SER A 30 -0.53 11.53 16.74
CA SER A 30 0.40 10.87 17.65
C SER A 30 1.14 11.87 18.53
N GLU A 31 1.95 11.35 19.44
CA GLU A 31 2.81 12.12 20.34
C GLU A 31 4.25 11.65 20.19
N TYR A 32 5.17 12.59 19.99
CA TYR A 32 6.61 12.33 19.90
C TYR A 32 7.34 13.35 20.78
N GLU A 33 8.12 12.85 21.75
CA GLU A 33 8.86 13.67 22.73
C GLU A 33 7.98 14.74 23.43
N GLY A 34 6.74 14.40 23.76
CA GLY A 34 5.79 15.31 24.42
C GLY A 34 5.13 16.33 23.49
N GLN A 35 5.40 16.28 22.18
CA GLN A 35 4.78 17.15 21.17
C GLN A 35 3.74 16.40 20.35
N GLN A 36 2.62 17.09 20.08
CA GLN A 36 1.59 16.57 19.19
C GLN A 36 2.07 16.63 17.73
N VAL A 37 2.02 15.48 17.06
CA VAL A 37 2.49 15.29 15.69
C VAL A 37 1.47 14.53 14.86
N LEU A 38 1.62 14.59 13.55
CA LEU A 38 0.94 13.72 12.60
C LEU A 38 1.97 12.78 11.98
N LEU A 39 1.81 11.48 12.21
CA LEU A 39 2.53 10.46 11.46
C LEU A 39 1.88 10.32 10.09
N VAL A 40 2.69 10.36 9.04
CA VAL A 40 2.22 10.23 7.66
C VAL A 40 2.55 8.83 7.18
N ARG A 41 1.52 8.08 6.80
CA ARG A 41 1.68 6.82 6.08
C ARG A 41 1.34 7.05 4.61
N ASP A 42 2.25 6.61 3.75
CA ASP A 42 2.11 6.66 2.30
C ASP A 42 1.68 5.30 1.75
N PRO A 43 0.41 5.12 1.32
CA PRO A 43 -0.07 3.86 0.75
C PRO A 43 0.61 3.47 -0.58
N MET A 44 1.13 4.46 -1.32
CA MET A 44 1.89 4.22 -2.55
C MET A 44 3.35 3.86 -2.26
N GLY A 45 3.80 4.08 -1.02
CA GLY A 45 5.14 3.78 -0.55
C GLY A 45 6.22 4.57 -1.26
N VAL A 46 5.92 5.73 -1.85
CA VAL A 46 6.91 6.57 -2.55
C VAL A 46 7.87 7.20 -1.54
N LEU A 47 7.39 7.53 -0.34
CA LEU A 47 8.25 7.97 0.75
C LEU A 47 9.21 6.87 1.22
N GLU A 48 10.45 7.25 1.46
CA GLU A 48 11.42 6.44 2.18
C GLU A 48 11.24 6.69 3.68
N GLY A 49 10.79 5.68 4.42
CA GLY A 49 10.52 5.78 5.85
C GLY A 49 9.18 6.44 6.20
N THR A 50 9.11 7.01 7.41
CA THR A 50 7.90 7.63 7.97
C THR A 50 8.10 9.13 8.07
N ALA A 51 7.27 9.92 7.39
CA ALA A 51 7.26 11.37 7.56
C ALA A 51 6.48 11.74 8.83
N VAL A 52 7.01 12.71 9.59
CA VAL A 52 6.41 13.22 10.82
C VAL A 52 6.21 14.72 10.65
N LEU A 53 4.98 15.17 10.80
CA LEU A 53 4.62 16.58 10.69
C LEU A 53 4.23 17.12 12.06
N SER A 54 4.55 18.38 12.35
CA SER A 54 4.04 19.04 13.55
C SER A 54 2.53 19.24 13.44
N ALA A 55 1.79 19.12 14.54
CA ALA A 55 0.35 19.40 14.56
C ALA A 55 0.04 20.91 14.60
N HIS A 56 0.81 21.73 13.88
CA HIS A 56 0.68 23.19 13.89
C HIS A 56 -0.64 23.62 13.22
N PRO A 57 -1.43 24.56 13.80
CA PRO A 57 -2.75 24.92 13.27
C PRO A 57 -2.76 25.36 11.80
N LEU A 58 -1.77 26.16 11.38
CA LEU A 58 -1.66 26.57 9.97
C LEU A 58 -1.37 25.39 9.03
N LEU A 59 -0.64 24.37 9.47
CA LEU A 59 -0.39 23.18 8.66
C LEU A 59 -1.68 22.37 8.51
N LEU A 60 -2.46 22.21 9.59
CA LEU A 60 -3.76 21.53 9.52
C LEU A 60 -4.71 22.21 8.52
N ILE A 61 -4.74 23.55 8.53
CA ILE A 61 -5.51 24.34 7.56
C ILE A 61 -4.97 24.14 6.14
N PHE A 62 -3.64 24.17 5.96
CA PHE A 62 -3.04 23.90 4.65
C PHE A 62 -3.47 22.51 4.14
N LEU A 63 -3.36 21.47 4.96
CA LEU A 63 -3.74 20.11 4.58
C LEU A 63 -5.22 20.00 4.19
N GLN A 64 -6.09 20.79 4.83
CA GLN A 64 -7.51 20.83 4.51
C GLN A 64 -7.83 21.58 3.20
N LEU A 65 -7.08 22.65 2.89
CA LEU A 65 -7.38 23.55 1.77
C LEU A 65 -6.57 23.23 0.50
N ALA A 66 -5.46 22.51 0.61
CA ALA A 66 -4.60 22.10 -0.49
C ALA A 66 -5.26 20.98 -1.31
N ASN A 67 -6.15 21.40 -2.20
CA ASN A 67 -7.03 20.55 -3.01
C ASN A 67 -6.79 20.71 -4.52
N GLY A 68 -5.70 21.38 -4.92
CA GLY A 68 -5.38 21.64 -6.32
C GLY A 68 -6.09 22.84 -6.95
N ARG A 69 -6.91 23.56 -6.18
CA ARG A 69 -7.72 24.70 -6.66
C ARG A 69 -7.47 25.98 -5.85
N THR A 70 -7.27 25.86 -4.54
CA THR A 70 -7.04 27.00 -3.65
C THR A 70 -5.59 27.47 -3.74
N THR A 71 -5.39 28.75 -3.97
CA THR A 71 -4.03 29.34 -3.99
C THR A 71 -3.48 29.56 -2.58
N CYS A 72 -2.15 29.57 -2.41
CA CYS A 72 -1.53 29.95 -1.13
C CYS A 72 -1.95 31.35 -0.64
N ALA A 73 -2.17 32.30 -1.57
CA ALA A 73 -2.66 33.63 -1.25
C ALA A 73 -4.11 33.61 -0.73
N GLU A 74 -4.99 32.81 -1.35
CA GLU A 74 -6.36 32.63 -0.87
C GLU A 74 -6.41 31.95 0.50
N MET A 75 -5.56 30.94 0.75
CA MET A 75 -5.43 30.32 2.08
C MET A 75 -5.06 31.36 3.14
N ALA A 76 -4.07 32.22 2.87
CA ALA A 76 -3.68 33.31 3.76
C ALA A 76 -4.82 34.30 4.03
N GLN A 77 -5.56 34.69 2.99
CA GLN A 77 -6.71 35.58 3.13
C GLN A 77 -7.84 34.94 3.94
N MET A 78 -8.14 33.66 3.72
CA MET A 78 -9.16 32.92 4.46
C MET A 78 -8.84 32.88 5.96
N VAL A 79 -7.59 32.53 6.32
CA VAL A 79 -7.17 32.50 7.72
C VAL A 79 -7.20 33.89 8.33
N THR A 80 -6.69 34.91 7.63
CA THR A 80 -6.69 36.29 8.11
C THR A 80 -8.09 36.80 8.39
N ARG A 81 -9.06 36.50 7.51
CA ARG A 81 -10.47 36.86 7.69
C ARG A 81 -11.12 36.13 8.86
N ALA A 82 -10.77 34.86 9.07
CA ALA A 82 -11.35 34.03 10.12
C ALA A 82 -10.82 34.37 11.52
N THR A 83 -9.53 34.73 11.65
CA THR A 83 -8.86 34.94 12.94
C THR A 83 -8.60 36.40 13.28
N GLY A 84 -8.66 37.30 12.29
CA GLY A 84 -8.23 38.70 12.42
C GLY A 84 -6.70 38.89 12.47
N GLN A 85 -5.91 37.81 12.45
CA GLN A 85 -4.45 37.87 12.43
C GLN A 85 -3.94 37.87 11.00
N LEU A 86 -3.14 38.87 10.63
CA LEU A 86 -2.58 38.97 9.29
C LEU A 86 -1.59 37.82 9.03
N ILE A 87 -1.94 36.94 8.09
CA ILE A 87 -1.05 35.89 7.58
C ILE A 87 -0.52 36.30 6.21
N GLN A 88 0.81 36.29 6.07
CA GLN A 88 1.46 36.54 4.78
C GLN A 88 1.36 35.30 3.87
N PRO A 89 1.05 35.45 2.56
CA PRO A 89 1.01 34.33 1.61
C PRO A 89 2.29 33.47 1.60
N SER A 90 3.44 34.12 1.79
CA SER A 90 4.75 33.46 1.85
C SER A 90 4.86 32.36 2.91
N VAL A 91 4.02 32.39 3.96
CA VAL A 91 3.95 31.31 4.96
C VAL A 91 3.45 30.01 4.32
N PHE A 92 2.34 30.07 3.60
CA PHE A 92 1.77 28.89 2.93
C PHE A 92 2.61 28.46 1.72
N GLU A 93 3.24 29.39 1.01
CA GLU A 93 4.18 29.05 -0.07
C GLU A 93 5.41 28.29 0.46
N LYS A 94 5.94 28.67 1.64
CA LYS A 94 7.02 27.92 2.30
C LYS A 94 6.56 26.52 2.71
N MET A 95 5.36 26.40 3.27
CA MET A 95 4.78 25.08 3.60
C MET A 95 4.62 24.22 2.35
N ALA A 96 4.08 24.77 1.25
CA ALA A 96 3.94 24.05 -0.01
C ALA A 96 5.27 23.52 -0.52
N ARG A 97 6.34 24.33 -0.50
CA ARG A 97 7.69 23.90 -0.88
C ARG A 97 8.23 22.79 0.02
N GLN A 98 8.10 22.91 1.34
CA GLN A 98 8.59 21.90 2.28
C GLN A 98 7.85 20.56 2.13
N LEU A 99 6.53 20.61 1.94
CA LEU A 99 5.71 19.42 1.72
C LEU A 99 5.99 18.79 0.34
N ASP A 100 6.26 19.60 -0.68
CA ASP A 100 6.69 19.12 -2.00
C ASP A 100 8.04 18.40 -1.95
N GLU A 101 9.03 18.99 -1.27
CA GLU A 101 10.34 18.38 -1.07
C GLU A 101 10.23 17.03 -0.34
N ALA A 102 9.30 16.93 0.62
CA ALA A 102 8.94 15.69 1.30
C ALA A 102 8.01 14.77 0.48
N LEU A 103 7.75 15.08 -0.79
CA LEU A 103 6.88 14.35 -1.73
C LEU A 103 5.43 14.19 -1.25
N LEU A 104 4.92 15.04 -0.37
CA LEU A 104 3.56 14.91 0.21
C LEU A 104 2.47 15.54 -0.65
N LEU A 105 2.85 16.31 -1.68
CA LEU A 105 1.93 16.96 -2.61
C LEU A 105 1.87 16.22 -3.95
N GLN A 106 0.72 16.30 -4.62
CA GLN A 106 0.55 15.81 -6.00
C GLN A 106 1.18 16.81 -6.96
N SER A 107 2.50 16.86 -7.00
CA SER A 107 3.30 17.78 -7.80
C SER A 107 4.04 17.06 -8.93
N PRO A 108 4.65 17.81 -9.88
CA PRO A 108 5.56 17.23 -10.85
C PRO A 108 6.70 16.43 -10.21
N ARG A 109 7.27 16.91 -9.09
CA ARG A 109 8.32 16.22 -8.35
C ARG A 109 7.84 14.86 -7.82
N PHE A 110 6.62 14.79 -7.27
CA PHE A 110 6.03 13.52 -6.86
C PHE A 110 5.82 12.58 -8.05
N ALA A 111 5.32 13.08 -9.18
CA ALA A 111 5.11 12.26 -10.37
C ALA A 111 6.42 11.65 -10.88
N GLU A 112 7.51 12.42 -10.91
CA GLU A 112 8.85 11.94 -11.24
C GLU A 112 9.34 10.86 -10.26
N ALA A 113 9.16 11.08 -8.96
CA ALA A 113 9.55 10.11 -7.93
C ALA A 113 8.76 8.80 -8.04
N LEU A 114 7.45 8.88 -8.30
CA LEU A 114 6.62 7.70 -8.55
C LEU A 114 7.02 6.96 -9.82
N ALA A 115 7.30 7.68 -10.91
CA ALA A 115 7.76 7.09 -12.17
C ALA A 115 9.09 6.34 -11.98
N ARG A 116 10.05 6.95 -11.28
CA ARG A 116 11.32 6.31 -10.93
C ARG A 116 11.11 5.03 -10.11
N LYS A 117 10.26 5.08 -9.09
CA LYS A 117 9.96 3.90 -8.25
C LYS A 117 9.29 2.77 -9.05
N ARG A 118 8.40 3.11 -9.98
CA ARG A 118 7.78 2.14 -10.90
C ARG A 118 8.83 1.50 -11.81
N GLU A 119 9.75 2.30 -12.35
CA GLU A 119 10.83 1.81 -13.21
C GLU A 119 11.80 0.90 -12.44
N GLU A 120 12.18 1.27 -11.22
CA GLU A 120 12.99 0.45 -10.32
C GLU A 120 12.31 -0.89 -10.03
N PHE A 121 11.02 -0.87 -9.70
CA PHE A 121 10.25 -2.09 -9.50
C PHE A 121 10.17 -2.94 -10.77
N ALA A 122 9.96 -2.32 -11.94
CA ALA A 122 9.88 -3.02 -13.21
C ALA A 122 11.16 -3.80 -13.53
N LYS A 123 12.34 -3.28 -13.16
CA LYS A 123 13.66 -3.92 -13.34
C LYS A 123 13.91 -5.13 -12.45
N LEU A 124 13.14 -5.32 -11.38
CA LEU A 124 13.32 -6.48 -10.50
C LEU A 124 12.89 -7.78 -11.18
N GLU A 125 13.71 -8.82 -11.12
CA GLU A 125 13.32 -10.15 -11.60
C GLU A 125 12.38 -10.86 -10.61
N VAL A 126 12.67 -10.71 -9.32
CA VAL A 126 11.94 -11.28 -8.20
C VAL A 126 11.37 -10.16 -7.35
N ARG A 127 10.09 -10.27 -6.98
CA ARG A 127 9.41 -9.34 -6.08
C ARG A 127 9.83 -9.61 -4.63
N PRO A 128 10.52 -8.67 -3.96
CA PRO A 128 10.93 -8.85 -2.58
C PRO A 128 9.72 -8.78 -1.64
N PRO A 129 9.77 -9.43 -0.46
CA PRO A 129 8.77 -9.22 0.58
C PRO A 129 8.91 -7.78 1.10
N VAL A 130 7.78 -7.10 1.34
CA VAL A 130 7.79 -5.73 1.89
C VAL A 130 7.50 -5.73 3.40
N VAL A 131 6.67 -6.67 3.86
CA VAL A 131 6.28 -6.78 5.28
C VAL A 131 7.36 -7.45 6.13
N TYR A 132 8.15 -8.37 5.56
CA TYR A 132 9.21 -9.11 6.26
C TYR A 132 10.61 -8.56 6.02
N ARG A 133 10.74 -7.45 5.29
CA ARG A 133 12.03 -6.85 4.97
C ARG A 133 12.38 -5.81 6.03
N ALA A 134 12.96 -6.27 7.12
CA ALA A 134 13.87 -5.43 7.88
C ALA A 134 15.26 -5.60 7.25
N GLU A 135 15.90 -4.52 6.83
CA GLU A 135 17.29 -4.59 6.39
C GLU A 135 18.14 -5.20 7.52
N GLY A 136 18.94 -6.22 7.19
CA GLY A 136 19.73 -6.96 8.18
C GLY A 136 18.96 -8.00 9.00
N ALA A 137 17.68 -8.28 8.70
CA ALA A 137 16.93 -9.33 9.40
C ALA A 137 17.54 -10.71 9.13
N ASP A 138 17.79 -11.46 10.22
CA ASP A 138 18.18 -12.87 10.13
C ASP A 138 17.01 -13.69 9.58
N ARG A 139 17.16 -14.18 8.35
CA ARG A 139 16.17 -15.04 7.67
C ARG A 139 15.77 -16.24 8.52
N LEU A 140 16.70 -16.83 9.26
CA LEU A 140 16.40 -17.97 10.14
C LEU A 140 15.54 -17.55 11.33
N ALA A 141 15.82 -16.39 11.92
CA ALA A 141 14.99 -15.82 12.98
C ALA A 141 13.56 -15.55 12.47
N LEU A 142 13.41 -14.95 11.28
CA LEU A 142 12.09 -14.73 10.66
C LEU A 142 11.31 -16.03 10.46
N ILE A 143 11.97 -17.09 9.97
CA ILE A 143 11.32 -18.41 9.81
C ILE A 143 10.89 -18.97 11.17
N LYS A 144 11.74 -18.85 12.20
CA LYS A 144 11.44 -19.32 13.55
C LYS A 144 10.23 -18.57 14.12
N ASP A 145 10.24 -17.25 14.07
CA ASP A 145 9.16 -16.40 14.59
C ASP A 145 7.84 -16.72 13.89
N LEU A 146 7.87 -16.85 12.56
CA LEU A 146 6.69 -17.25 11.79
C LEU A 146 6.17 -18.64 12.21
N ALA A 147 7.07 -19.61 12.36
CA ALA A 147 6.69 -20.96 12.77
C ALA A 147 6.12 -20.99 14.19
N GLU A 148 6.67 -20.19 15.11
CA GLU A 148 6.16 -20.05 16.47
C GLU A 148 4.79 -19.38 16.51
N GLU A 149 4.60 -18.30 15.76
CA GLU A 149 3.32 -17.60 15.66
C GLU A 149 2.22 -18.54 15.16
N LEU A 150 2.48 -19.27 14.06
CA LEU A 150 1.52 -20.24 13.51
C LEU A 150 1.22 -21.38 14.49
N ARG A 151 2.23 -21.89 15.20
CA ARG A 151 2.03 -22.94 16.24
C ARG A 151 1.21 -22.43 17.42
N ARG A 152 1.42 -21.17 17.84
CA ARG A 152 0.68 -20.55 18.93
C ARG A 152 -0.81 -20.53 18.62
N HIS A 153 -1.18 -20.05 17.43
CA HIS A 153 -2.58 -19.96 17.00
C HIS A 153 -3.22 -21.32 16.75
N ALA A 154 -2.45 -22.30 16.25
CA ALA A 154 -2.93 -23.67 16.10
C ALA A 154 -3.26 -24.36 17.43
N ARG A 155 -2.64 -23.93 18.55
CA ARG A 155 -2.86 -24.48 19.90
C ARG A 155 -3.75 -23.62 20.78
N ALA A 156 -4.13 -22.44 20.31
CA ALA A 156 -5.02 -21.54 21.04
C ALA A 156 -6.42 -22.15 21.17
N SER A 157 -7.21 -21.69 22.14
CA SER A 157 -8.60 -22.15 22.33
C SER A 157 -9.49 -21.94 21.11
N GLN A 158 -9.17 -20.94 20.28
CA GLN A 158 -9.85 -20.64 19.01
C GLN A 158 -9.23 -21.34 17.79
N GLY A 159 -8.20 -22.16 18.00
CA GLY A 159 -7.53 -22.92 16.96
C GLY A 159 -8.34 -24.14 16.50
N PRO A 160 -7.92 -24.79 15.39
CA PRO A 160 -8.57 -26.00 14.91
C PRO A 160 -8.44 -27.17 15.90
N PRO A 161 -9.45 -28.06 15.99
CA PRO A 161 -9.40 -29.26 16.83
C PRO A 161 -8.29 -30.21 16.39
N ALA A 162 -7.96 -31.20 17.22
CA ALA A 162 -6.89 -32.16 16.93
C ALA A 162 -7.09 -32.93 15.61
N GLN A 163 -8.32 -33.10 15.14
CA GLN A 163 -8.66 -33.69 13.85
C GLN A 163 -9.79 -32.89 13.21
N LEU A 164 -9.65 -32.59 11.91
CA LEU A 164 -10.70 -31.97 11.12
C LEU A 164 -11.61 -33.05 10.53
N ASP A 165 -12.92 -32.82 10.58
CA ASP A 165 -13.92 -33.70 9.96
C ASP A 165 -14.09 -33.33 8.48
N LEU A 166 -13.08 -33.68 7.68
CA LEU A 166 -13.04 -33.43 6.25
C LEU A 166 -12.59 -34.70 5.52
N PRO A 167 -13.17 -35.04 4.35
CA PRO A 167 -12.66 -36.15 3.56
C PRO A 167 -11.22 -35.89 3.09
N PRO A 168 -10.39 -36.92 2.91
CA PRO A 168 -9.06 -36.76 2.31
C PRO A 168 -9.15 -36.13 0.91
N ARG A 169 -8.24 -35.19 0.60
CA ARG A 169 -8.16 -34.52 -0.72
C ARG A 169 -9.45 -33.82 -1.17
N SER A 170 -10.25 -33.31 -0.23
CA SER A 170 -11.49 -32.59 -0.51
C SER A 170 -11.31 -31.08 -0.64
N VAL A 171 -10.27 -30.51 -0.03
CA VAL A 171 -10.05 -29.06 0.02
C VAL A 171 -9.36 -28.60 -1.26
N ARG A 172 -10.07 -27.80 -2.08
CA ARG A 172 -9.54 -27.22 -3.32
C ARG A 172 -9.16 -25.74 -3.21
N ALA A 173 -9.76 -25.05 -2.24
CA ALA A 173 -9.56 -23.63 -2.02
C ALA A 173 -9.73 -23.34 -0.53
N ILE A 174 -9.11 -22.26 -0.08
CA ILE A 174 -9.30 -21.70 1.26
C ILE A 174 -9.52 -20.20 1.17
N MET A 175 -10.17 -19.65 2.19
CA MET A 175 -10.24 -18.22 2.41
C MET A 175 -9.50 -17.93 3.71
N ALA A 176 -8.54 -17.02 3.66
CA ALA A 176 -7.77 -16.57 4.81
C ALA A 176 -7.74 -15.04 4.82
N PRO A 177 -7.67 -14.40 6.00
CA PRO A 177 -7.47 -12.95 6.05
C PRO A 177 -6.09 -12.58 5.47
N HIS A 178 -5.81 -11.29 5.29
CA HIS A 178 -4.48 -10.77 4.93
C HIS A 178 -3.98 -9.73 5.95
N ILE A 179 -4.44 -9.85 7.20
CA ILE A 179 -4.06 -9.00 8.34
C ILE A 179 -2.85 -9.59 9.06
N ASP A 180 -2.22 -8.83 9.97
CA ASP A 180 -1.11 -9.33 10.78
C ASP A 180 -1.46 -10.63 11.52
N TYR A 181 -0.46 -11.50 11.69
CA TYR A 181 -0.68 -12.83 12.26
C TYR A 181 -1.15 -12.80 13.71
N GLN A 182 -0.83 -11.75 14.47
CA GLN A 182 -1.31 -11.60 15.84
C GLN A 182 -2.84 -11.48 15.88
N ARG A 183 -3.42 -10.71 14.96
CA ARG A 183 -4.88 -10.54 14.85
C ARG A 183 -5.58 -11.65 14.07
N GLY A 184 -5.01 -12.08 12.94
CA GLY A 184 -5.63 -13.05 12.04
C GLY A 184 -5.31 -14.52 12.35
N GLY A 185 -4.38 -14.76 13.28
CA GLY A 185 -3.76 -16.04 13.58
C GLY A 185 -4.68 -17.25 13.65
N PRO A 186 -5.76 -17.23 14.44
CA PRO A 186 -6.67 -18.37 14.54
C PRO A 186 -7.28 -18.75 13.18
N ALA A 187 -7.73 -17.78 12.39
CA ALA A 187 -8.31 -18.03 11.06
C ALA A 187 -7.27 -18.63 10.09
N TYR A 188 -6.02 -18.15 10.13
CA TYR A 188 -4.93 -18.74 9.37
C TYR A 188 -4.70 -20.20 9.76
N ALA A 189 -4.68 -20.51 11.06
CA ALA A 189 -4.47 -21.86 11.56
C ALA A 189 -5.54 -22.84 11.05
N TRP A 190 -6.81 -22.44 11.03
CA TRP A 190 -7.88 -23.25 10.45
C TRP A 190 -7.70 -23.47 8.94
N ALA A 191 -7.55 -22.39 8.18
CA ALA A 191 -7.52 -22.43 6.72
C ALA A 191 -6.33 -23.24 6.20
N TYR A 192 -5.11 -22.94 6.66
CA TYR A 192 -3.91 -23.63 6.18
C TYR A 192 -3.79 -25.06 6.70
N ARG A 193 -4.39 -25.38 7.85
CA ARG A 193 -4.44 -26.77 8.33
C ARG A 193 -5.36 -27.63 7.47
N ALA A 194 -6.56 -27.14 7.15
CA ALA A 194 -7.47 -27.81 6.23
C ALA A 194 -6.79 -28.06 4.87
N LEU A 195 -6.07 -27.06 4.36
CA LEU A 195 -5.30 -27.20 3.11
C LEU A 195 -4.17 -28.23 3.21
N LYS A 196 -3.40 -28.22 4.30
CA LYS A 196 -2.27 -29.13 4.51
C LYS A 196 -2.72 -30.58 4.67
N GLU A 197 -3.78 -30.83 5.44
CA GLU A 197 -4.22 -32.18 5.80
C GLU A 197 -5.21 -32.77 4.79
N HIS A 198 -6.03 -31.94 4.15
CA HIS A 198 -7.13 -32.37 3.28
C HIS A 198 -7.07 -31.77 1.87
N GLY A 199 -5.98 -31.07 1.50
CA GLY A 199 -5.81 -30.44 0.20
C GLY A 199 -5.72 -31.43 -0.97
N ILE A 200 -6.23 -31.02 -2.12
CA ILE A 200 -5.80 -31.60 -3.40
C ILE A 200 -4.32 -31.24 -3.57
N GLN A 201 -3.46 -32.20 -3.93
CA GLN A 201 -2.00 -31.97 -4.07
C GLN A 201 -1.70 -31.10 -5.30
N ALA A 202 -2.03 -29.80 -5.22
CA ALA A 202 -1.88 -28.84 -6.29
C ALA A 202 -0.40 -28.47 -6.50
N ARG A 203 -0.04 -28.24 -7.77
CA ARG A 203 1.28 -27.72 -8.16
C ARG A 203 1.27 -26.21 -8.37
N THR A 204 0.14 -25.67 -8.81
CA THR A 204 -0.08 -24.24 -9.03
C THR A 204 -1.18 -23.75 -8.08
N TRP A 205 -0.94 -22.61 -7.44
CA TRP A 205 -1.88 -21.95 -6.54
C TRP A 205 -2.26 -20.58 -7.10
N ILE A 206 -3.56 -20.30 -7.19
CA ILE A 206 -4.07 -18.97 -7.56
C ILE A 206 -4.39 -18.23 -6.26
N VAL A 207 -3.69 -17.12 -6.00
CA VAL A 207 -3.90 -16.28 -4.83
C VAL A 207 -4.58 -14.99 -5.24
N LEU A 208 -5.84 -14.82 -4.85
CA LEU A 208 -6.62 -13.60 -5.10
C LEU A 208 -6.57 -12.71 -3.85
N GLY A 209 -5.98 -11.53 -3.98
CA GLY A 209 -5.90 -10.53 -2.92
C GLY A 209 -6.66 -9.26 -3.26
N THR A 210 -7.16 -8.57 -2.24
CA THR A 210 -7.80 -7.26 -2.41
C THR A 210 -6.74 -6.17 -2.53
N CYS A 211 -6.81 -5.36 -3.58
CA CYS A 211 -6.04 -4.12 -3.68
C CYS A 211 -6.76 -3.01 -2.92
N HIS A 212 -6.06 -2.35 -1.99
CA HIS A 212 -6.56 -1.17 -1.25
C HIS A 212 -6.21 0.15 -1.93
N ARG A 213 -5.80 0.09 -3.20
CA ARG A 213 -5.37 1.23 -4.01
C ARG A 213 -6.16 1.26 -5.31
N PRO A 214 -6.31 2.44 -5.94
CA PRO A 214 -6.83 2.52 -7.29
C PRO A 214 -6.05 1.60 -8.24
N LEU A 215 -6.77 0.92 -9.13
CA LEU A 215 -6.22 0.12 -10.20
C LEU A 215 -6.83 0.60 -11.53
N SER A 216 -6.05 0.53 -12.60
CA SER A 216 -6.54 0.88 -13.94
C SER A 216 -7.51 -0.18 -14.49
N HIS A 217 -7.40 -1.42 -14.01
CA HIS A 217 -8.28 -2.53 -14.36
C HIS A 217 -8.77 -3.31 -13.12
N ARG A 218 -9.81 -4.14 -13.29
CA ARG A 218 -10.40 -4.92 -12.19
C ARG A 218 -9.39 -5.89 -11.55
N PHE A 219 -8.49 -6.44 -12.35
CA PHE A 219 -7.44 -7.35 -11.92
C PHE A 219 -6.10 -6.85 -12.42
N VAL A 220 -5.07 -7.06 -11.59
CA VAL A 220 -3.67 -6.86 -11.90
C VAL A 220 -2.90 -8.10 -11.49
N ALA A 221 -1.90 -8.47 -12.27
CA ALA A 221 -0.93 -9.49 -11.93
C ALA A 221 0.48 -9.03 -12.29
N THR A 222 1.49 -9.73 -11.77
CA THR A 222 2.88 -9.54 -12.14
C THR A 222 3.48 -10.86 -12.59
N ARG A 223 4.40 -10.80 -13.55
CA ARG A 223 5.18 -11.96 -14.03
C ARG A 223 6.36 -12.31 -13.12
N LYS A 224 6.62 -11.48 -12.10
CA LYS A 224 7.76 -11.63 -11.21
C LYS A 224 7.50 -12.77 -10.23
N ASP A 225 8.52 -13.58 -9.98
CA ASP A 225 8.50 -14.55 -8.89
C ASP A 225 8.46 -13.82 -7.55
N PHE A 226 8.04 -14.49 -6.48
CA PHE A 226 7.85 -13.86 -5.17
C PHE A 226 8.87 -14.41 -4.19
N GLU A 227 9.73 -13.55 -3.65
CA GLU A 227 10.61 -13.94 -2.55
C GLU A 227 9.82 -14.05 -1.25
N THR A 228 10.09 -15.11 -0.49
CA THR A 228 9.56 -15.33 0.86
C THR A 228 10.70 -15.75 1.79
N PRO A 229 10.51 -15.65 3.12
CA PRO A 229 11.49 -16.20 4.07
C PRO A 229 11.78 -17.69 3.85
N LEU A 230 10.84 -18.45 3.30
CA LEU A 230 10.99 -19.89 3.03
C LEU A 230 11.69 -20.18 1.69
N GLY A 231 11.86 -19.19 0.83
CA GLY A 231 12.42 -19.32 -0.51
C GLY A 231 11.59 -18.58 -1.56
N THR A 232 12.07 -18.58 -2.79
CA THR A 232 11.37 -17.97 -3.92
C THR A 232 10.24 -18.87 -4.40
N VAL A 233 9.04 -18.32 -4.52
CA VAL A 233 7.87 -18.96 -5.11
C VAL A 233 7.80 -18.53 -6.57
N ALA A 234 7.94 -19.49 -7.48
CA ALA A 234 7.87 -19.25 -8.91
C ALA A 234 6.44 -18.89 -9.33
N THR A 235 6.31 -17.95 -10.25
CA THR A 235 5.05 -17.60 -10.88
C THR A 235 4.82 -18.47 -12.10
N ASP A 236 3.62 -19.04 -12.22
CA ASP A 236 3.19 -19.78 -13.41
C ASP A 236 2.89 -18.79 -14.54
N ARG A 237 3.91 -18.50 -15.35
CA ARG A 237 3.86 -17.46 -16.39
C ARG A 237 2.95 -17.88 -17.54
N ASP A 238 2.97 -19.15 -17.92
CA ASP A 238 2.13 -19.67 -19.01
C ASP A 238 0.65 -19.51 -18.65
N LEU A 239 0.26 -19.90 -17.42
CA LEU A 239 -1.10 -19.68 -16.93
C LEU A 239 -1.48 -18.20 -16.87
N LEU A 240 -0.55 -17.31 -16.49
CA LEU A 240 -0.81 -15.87 -16.48
C LEU A 240 -1.02 -15.30 -17.89
N GLU A 241 -0.29 -15.78 -18.91
CA GLU A 241 -0.51 -15.37 -20.29
C GLU A 241 -1.86 -15.88 -20.82
N GLU A 242 -2.26 -17.11 -20.48
CA GLU A 242 -3.61 -17.62 -20.80
C GLU A 242 -4.71 -16.74 -20.19
N ILE A 243 -4.57 -16.37 -18.90
CA ILE A 243 -5.51 -15.47 -18.23
C ILE A 243 -5.51 -14.09 -18.89
N ALA A 244 -4.34 -13.57 -19.25
CA ALA A 244 -4.21 -12.26 -19.88
C ALA A 244 -4.87 -12.22 -21.27
N ALA A 245 -4.81 -13.31 -22.03
CA ALA A 245 -5.44 -13.42 -23.34
C ALA A 245 -6.98 -13.39 -23.26
N GLU A 246 -7.56 -13.96 -22.20
CA GLU A 246 -9.01 -13.98 -21.96
C GLU A 246 -9.52 -12.72 -21.24
N PHE A 247 -8.63 -11.98 -20.57
CA PHE A 247 -9.00 -10.78 -19.83
C PHE A 247 -9.20 -9.59 -20.77
N SER A 248 -10.36 -8.94 -20.67
CA SER A 248 -10.70 -7.78 -21.52
C SER A 248 -9.92 -6.49 -21.19
N GLY A 249 -8.95 -6.53 -20.28
CA GLY A 249 -8.14 -5.40 -19.84
C GLY A 249 -6.65 -5.73 -19.85
N GLU A 250 -5.80 -4.78 -19.47
CA GLU A 250 -4.35 -4.99 -19.44
C GLU A 250 -3.93 -5.55 -18.08
N LEU A 251 -3.79 -6.88 -17.98
CA LEU A 251 -3.52 -7.57 -16.71
C LEU A 251 -2.21 -7.13 -16.04
N PHE A 252 -1.22 -6.69 -16.82
CA PHE A 252 0.14 -6.35 -16.35
C PHE A 252 0.44 -4.86 -16.37
N ARG A 253 -0.59 -4.01 -16.42
CA ARG A 253 -0.45 -2.55 -16.55
C ARG A 253 0.15 -1.88 -15.31
N ASP A 254 -0.29 -2.32 -14.13
CA ASP A 254 -0.02 -1.69 -12.83
C ASP A 254 1.13 -2.33 -12.04
#